data_AF-A0A6P5KWP6-F1
#
_entry.id   AF-A0A6P5KWP6-F1
#
_cell.length_a   1.000
_cell.length_b   1.000
_cell.length_c   1.000
_cell.angle_alpha   90.00
_cell.angle_beta   90.00
_cell.angle_gamma   90.00
#
_symmetry.space_group_name_H-M   'P 1'
#
loop_
_entity.id
_entity.type
_entity.pdbx_description
1 polymer ?
#
loop_
_entity_poly.entity_id
_entity_poly.type
_entity_poly.pdbx_seq_one_letter_code
_entity_poly.pdbx_strand_id
1 'polypeptide(L)'
;MEHNNNGTDVTTGFISSAIAVVLFGSNFVPVKKIDTGDGMFLQWILCAAIWTVSLVVNLLLHCPKFWPLAMLGGCVWATGNITVVPIVKTIGLGLGLLIWGSFNSLTGWASSRFGWFGMDPEDVSRPLLNYIGAGLSVISAVIFLFVKSEVPSSTSSLDTTPLLTERAINCTQTDGLDCLWTNNLSQLQNRILGCVLAVTSGILYGCSFVPIIYIKDHGKRNDSIYAGSSQYDLDYVFAHFSGIFVTSTLYFLAYCMIMKNNPKVYPQAILPGTRTYSCNVGYLCI
;
A
#
# COMPACT_ATOMS: atom_id res chain seq x y z
N MET A 1 -2.13 41.68 -11.53
CA MET A 1 -1.26 40.65 -12.14
C MET A 1 -1.68 39.27 -11.59
N GLU A 2 -2.94 38.87 -11.75
CA GLU A 2 -3.52 37.69 -11.06
C GLU A 2 -3.96 36.56 -12.01
N HIS A 3 -3.70 36.66 -13.32
CA HIS A 3 -4.26 35.73 -14.30
C HIS A 3 -3.31 34.61 -14.77
N ASN A 4 -2.07 34.55 -14.27
CA ASN A 4 -1.04 33.57 -14.68
C ASN A 4 -0.73 32.46 -13.65
N ASN A 5 -1.31 32.51 -12.44
CA ASN A 5 -0.99 31.52 -11.39
C ASN A 5 -1.84 30.24 -11.52
N ASN A 6 -3.15 30.34 -11.82
CA ASN A 6 -4.00 29.14 -11.89
C ASN A 6 -3.56 28.11 -12.94
N GLY A 7 -3.06 28.53 -14.11
CA GLY A 7 -2.61 27.60 -15.14
C GLY A 7 -1.31 26.88 -14.78
N THR A 8 -0.41 27.56 -14.08
CA THR A 8 0.87 27.00 -13.65
C THR A 8 0.70 26.06 -12.46
N ASP A 9 -0.21 26.39 -11.53
CA ASP A 9 -0.58 25.54 -10.39
C ASP A 9 -1.22 24.22 -10.84
N VAL A 10 -2.18 24.28 -11.76
CA VAL A 10 -2.84 23.09 -12.32
C VAL A 10 -1.85 22.21 -13.09
N THR A 11 -0.98 22.81 -13.89
CA THR A 11 0.07 22.08 -14.61
C THR A 11 1.03 21.36 -13.65
N THR A 12 1.41 22.03 -12.56
CA THR A 12 2.26 21.45 -11.51
C THR A 12 1.56 20.28 -10.80
N GLY A 13 0.24 20.39 -10.56
CA GLY A 13 -0.60 19.30 -10.05
C GLY A 13 -0.63 18.07 -10.97
N PHE A 14 -0.77 18.27 -12.29
CA PHE A 14 -0.74 17.15 -13.24
C PHE A 14 0.64 16.50 -13.37
N ILE A 15 1.72 17.30 -13.41
CA ILE A 15 3.09 16.78 -13.47
C ILE A 15 3.41 15.98 -12.21
N SER A 16 3.11 16.52 -11.03
CA SER A 16 3.32 15.81 -9.76
C SER A 16 2.50 14.52 -9.69
N SER A 17 1.25 14.54 -10.15
CA SER A 17 0.41 13.33 -10.24
C SER A 17 1.01 12.28 -11.18
N ALA A 18 1.52 12.67 -12.35
CA ALA A 18 2.15 11.75 -13.29
C ALA A 18 3.41 11.09 -12.71
N ILE A 19 4.25 11.88 -12.03
CA ILE A 19 5.42 11.37 -11.31
C ILE A 19 5.00 10.40 -10.21
N ALA A 20 3.97 10.74 -9.43
CA ALA A 20 3.45 9.90 -8.37
C ALA A 20 2.94 8.55 -8.90
N VAL A 21 2.25 8.52 -10.04
CA VAL A 21 1.77 7.28 -10.68
C VAL A 21 2.95 6.36 -11.05
N VAL A 22 4.02 6.91 -11.63
CA VAL A 22 5.20 6.12 -12.02
C VAL A 22 5.93 5.58 -10.79
N LEU A 23 6.15 6.41 -9.78
CA LEU A 23 6.85 6.00 -8.55
C LEU A 23 6.02 5.00 -7.73
N PHE A 24 4.73 5.25 -7.55
CA PHE A 24 3.85 4.35 -6.79
C PHE A 24 3.62 3.03 -7.53
N GLY A 25 3.46 3.07 -8.85
CA GLY A 25 3.31 1.88 -9.69
C GLY A 25 4.55 0.99 -9.72
N SER A 26 5.75 1.57 -9.56
CA SER A 26 7.01 0.82 -9.52
C SER A 26 7.42 0.33 -8.12
N ASN A 27 6.79 0.84 -7.06
CA ASN A 27 7.14 0.53 -5.66
C ASN A 27 7.16 -0.97 -5.35
N PHE A 28 6.22 -1.74 -5.93
CA PHE A 28 6.10 -3.18 -5.67
C PHE A 28 6.83 -4.07 -6.69
N VAL A 29 7.53 -3.48 -7.68
CA VAL A 29 8.32 -4.24 -8.66
C VAL A 29 9.49 -5.00 -8.00
N PRO A 30 10.25 -4.43 -7.04
CA PRO A 30 11.34 -5.15 -6.36
C PRO A 30 10.86 -6.38 -5.59
N VAL A 31 9.63 -6.38 -5.07
CA VAL A 31 9.00 -7.50 -4.35
C VAL A 31 8.90 -8.76 -5.23
N LYS A 32 8.91 -8.61 -6.56
CA LYS A 32 8.92 -9.75 -7.49
C LYS A 32 10.30 -10.36 -7.69
N LYS A 33 11.38 -9.59 -7.45
CA LYS A 33 12.76 -10.00 -7.76
C LYS A 33 13.55 -10.42 -6.53
N ILE A 34 13.20 -9.90 -5.37
CA ILE A 34 13.89 -10.15 -4.10
C ILE A 34 12.96 -11.00 -3.24
N ASP A 35 13.49 -12.05 -2.61
CA ASP A 35 12.73 -12.82 -1.63
C ASP A 35 12.42 -11.92 -0.42
N THR A 36 11.17 -11.50 -0.33
CA THR A 36 10.67 -10.60 0.73
C THR A 36 10.21 -11.34 1.97
N GLY A 37 10.34 -12.67 2.02
CA GLY A 37 9.93 -13.47 3.17
C GLY A 37 8.45 -13.25 3.51
N ASP A 38 8.16 -12.96 4.78
CA ASP A 38 6.81 -12.64 5.26
C ASP A 38 6.36 -11.19 5.02
N GLY A 39 7.27 -10.33 4.53
CA GLY A 39 6.97 -8.93 4.24
C GLY A 39 6.91 -7.98 5.42
N MET A 40 6.94 -8.46 6.67
CA MET A 40 6.75 -7.61 7.86
C MET A 40 7.92 -6.65 8.07
N PHE A 41 9.13 -7.14 7.85
CA PHE A 41 10.34 -6.32 7.91
C PHE A 41 10.43 -5.32 6.76
N LEU A 42 10.09 -5.76 5.53
CA LEU A 42 10.03 -4.88 4.35
C LEU A 42 9.02 -3.74 4.58
N GLN A 43 7.84 -4.07 5.11
CA GLN A 43 6.79 -3.12 5.43
C GLN A 43 7.26 -2.07 6.43
N TRP A 44 7.96 -2.49 7.49
CA TRP A 44 8.48 -1.57 8.50
C TRP A 44 9.54 -0.61 7.94
N ILE A 45 10.47 -1.11 7.12
CA ILE A 45 11.48 -0.26 6.45
C ILE A 45 10.82 0.73 5.50
N LEU A 46 9.85 0.28 4.70
CA LEU A 46 9.10 1.16 3.80
C LEU A 46 8.43 2.30 4.59
N CYS A 47 7.80 1.98 5.72
CA CYS A 47 7.18 2.98 6.59
C CYS A 47 8.21 3.93 7.22
N ALA A 48 9.37 3.43 7.63
CA ALA A 48 10.46 4.25 8.17
C ALA A 48 11.02 5.23 7.13
N ALA A 49 11.17 4.78 5.88
CA ALA A 49 11.61 5.64 4.78
C ALA A 49 10.59 6.75 4.46
N ILE A 50 9.30 6.39 4.36
CA ILE A 50 8.20 7.35 4.15
C ILE A 50 8.18 8.39 5.28
N TRP A 51 8.31 7.95 6.53
CA TRP A 51 8.34 8.84 7.68
C TRP A 51 9.54 9.78 7.67
N THR A 52 10.72 9.30 7.28
CA THR A 52 11.93 10.13 7.18
C THR A 52 11.76 11.25 6.15
N VAL A 53 11.21 10.95 4.97
CA VAL A 53 10.90 11.97 3.95
C VAL A 53 9.87 12.96 4.49
N SER A 54 8.85 12.47 5.18
CA SER A 54 7.83 13.34 5.79
C SER A 54 8.40 14.27 6.86
N LEU A 55 9.36 13.80 7.65
CA LEU A 55 10.01 14.62 8.67
C LEU A 55 10.76 15.79 8.03
N VAL A 56 11.48 15.54 6.93
CA VAL A 56 12.16 16.60 6.16
C VAL A 56 11.15 17.64 5.65
N VAL A 57 10.05 17.19 5.05
CA VAL A 57 8.98 18.10 4.57
C VAL A 57 8.38 18.92 5.72
N ASN A 58 8.12 18.29 6.87
CA ASN A 58 7.59 18.98 8.05
C ASN A 58 8.52 20.09 8.56
N LEU A 59 9.83 19.84 8.55
CA LEU A 59 10.84 20.84 8.93
C LEU A 59 10.91 22.00 7.92
N LEU A 60 10.77 21.72 6.63
CA LEU A 60 10.72 22.74 5.57
C LEU A 60 9.45 23.60 5.67
N LEU A 61 8.33 23.03 6.11
CA LEU A 61 7.06 23.73 6.32
C LEU A 61 6.96 24.44 7.69
N HIS A 62 8.08 24.58 8.41
CA HIS A 62 8.15 25.24 9.72
C HIS A 62 7.24 24.62 10.80
N CYS A 63 7.12 23.28 10.80
CA CYS A 63 6.37 22.52 11.81
C CYS A 63 4.90 22.96 11.94
N PRO A 64 4.05 22.64 10.95
CA PRO A 64 2.62 22.91 11.02
C PRO A 64 1.95 22.24 12.23
N LYS A 65 0.77 22.73 12.58
CA LYS A 65 0.01 22.28 13.76
C LYS A 65 -0.31 20.79 13.65
N PHE A 66 0.17 20.02 14.62
CA PHE A 66 -0.03 18.58 14.66
C PHE A 66 -1.44 18.21 15.14
N TRP A 67 -2.20 17.50 14.31
CA TRP A 67 -3.53 17.00 14.66
C TRP A 67 -3.50 15.47 14.84
N PRO A 68 -3.62 14.95 16.08
CA PRO A 68 -3.53 13.52 16.33
C PRO A 68 -4.59 12.68 15.60
N LEU A 69 -5.76 13.24 15.30
CA LEU A 69 -6.80 12.53 14.56
C LEU A 69 -6.33 12.14 13.13
N ALA A 70 -5.41 12.91 12.52
CA ALA A 70 -4.83 12.55 11.23
C ALA A 70 -3.93 11.29 11.31
N MET A 71 -3.36 10.99 12.49
CA MET A 71 -2.59 9.76 12.72
C MET A 71 -3.47 8.51 12.54
N LEU A 72 -4.76 8.58 12.90
CA LEU A 72 -5.69 7.46 12.76
C LEU A 72 -5.78 7.00 11.30
N GLY A 73 -5.78 7.95 10.35
CA GLY A 73 -5.74 7.65 8.93
C GLY A 73 -4.51 6.84 8.55
N GLY A 74 -3.36 7.19 9.14
CA GLY A 74 -2.12 6.46 8.96
C GLY A 74 -2.15 5.06 9.58
N CYS A 75 -2.79 4.90 10.74
CA CYS A 75 -2.99 3.59 11.36
C CYS A 75 -3.81 2.66 10.45
N VAL A 76 -4.90 3.19 9.87
CA VAL A 76 -5.77 2.46 8.94
C VAL A 76 -4.98 2.04 7.69
N TRP A 77 -4.18 2.94 7.13
CA TRP A 77 -3.30 2.64 5.99
C TRP A 77 -2.29 1.54 6.31
N ALA A 78 -1.59 1.64 7.45
CA ALA A 78 -0.59 0.66 7.86
C ALA A 78 -1.21 -0.74 8.07
N THR A 79 -2.44 -0.80 8.57
CA THR A 79 -3.21 -2.05 8.73
C THR A 79 -3.49 -2.69 7.37
N GLY A 80 -3.92 -1.90 6.38
CA GLY A 80 -4.13 -2.40 5.01
C GLY A 80 -2.83 -2.90 4.37
N ASN A 81 -1.71 -2.24 4.68
CA ASN A 81 -0.43 -2.51 4.02
C ASN A 81 0.28 -3.78 4.50
N ILE A 82 0.00 -4.27 5.72
CA ILE A 82 0.48 -5.61 6.15
C ILE A 82 -0.01 -6.72 5.23
N THR A 83 -1.22 -6.59 4.69
CA THR A 83 -1.82 -7.64 3.87
C THR A 83 -1.24 -7.72 2.46
N VAL A 84 -0.40 -6.77 2.04
CA VAL A 84 0.12 -6.70 0.67
C VAL A 84 0.96 -7.92 0.29
N VAL A 85 1.91 -8.34 1.13
CA VAL A 85 2.73 -9.53 0.82
C VAL A 85 1.90 -10.81 0.77
N PRO A 86 0.99 -11.09 1.72
CA PRO A 86 0.02 -12.17 1.59
C PRO A 86 -0.83 -12.12 0.31
N ILE A 87 -1.32 -10.95 -0.10
CA ILE A 87 -2.08 -10.77 -1.34
C ILE A 87 -1.23 -11.13 -2.56
N VAL A 88 -0.02 -10.59 -2.65
CA VAL A 88 0.91 -10.84 -3.77
C VAL A 88 1.25 -12.33 -3.88
N LYS A 89 1.45 -13.02 -2.75
CA LYS A 89 1.71 -14.46 -2.72
C LYS A 89 0.51 -15.33 -3.10
N THR A 90 -0.72 -14.89 -2.82
CA THR A 90 -1.94 -15.70 -3.00
C THR A 90 -2.62 -15.49 -4.35
N ILE A 91 -2.71 -14.24 -4.82
CA ILE A 91 -3.40 -13.90 -6.08
C ILE A 91 -2.51 -13.27 -7.15
N GLY A 92 -1.25 -12.96 -6.82
CA GLY A 92 -0.30 -12.32 -7.73
C GLY A 92 -0.34 -10.79 -7.65
N LEU A 93 0.79 -10.16 -7.99
CA LEU A 93 1.00 -8.72 -7.86
C LEU A 93 0.02 -7.89 -8.71
N GLY A 94 -0.13 -8.23 -9.99
CA GLY A 94 -0.97 -7.48 -10.92
C GLY A 94 -2.45 -7.54 -10.56
N LEU A 95 -2.96 -8.75 -10.30
CA LEU A 95 -4.35 -8.96 -9.93
C LEU A 95 -4.68 -8.31 -8.58
N GLY A 96 -3.77 -8.42 -7.60
CA GLY A 96 -3.89 -7.72 -6.34
C GLY A 96 -4.05 -6.21 -6.54
N LEU A 97 -3.09 -5.58 -7.26
CA LEU A 97 -3.06 -4.15 -7.56
C LEU A 97 -4.39 -3.64 -8.11
N LEU A 98 -4.96 -4.37 -9.06
CA LEU A 98 -6.22 -4.02 -9.70
C LEU A 98 -7.41 -4.12 -8.76
N ILE A 99 -7.51 -5.19 -7.96
CA ILE A 99 -8.61 -5.38 -7.01
C ILE A 99 -8.54 -4.31 -5.91
N TRP A 100 -7.42 -4.20 -5.18
CA TRP A 100 -7.34 -3.22 -4.09
C TRP A 100 -7.44 -1.79 -4.62
N GLY A 101 -6.89 -1.49 -5.80
CA GLY A 101 -6.97 -0.16 -6.42
C GLY A 101 -8.39 0.24 -6.77
N SER A 102 -9.18 -0.73 -7.25
CA SER A 102 -10.60 -0.54 -7.57
C SER A 102 -11.41 -0.25 -6.31
N PHE A 103 -11.23 -1.06 -5.24
CA PHE A 103 -11.92 -0.84 -3.97
C PHE A 103 -11.46 0.43 -3.25
N ASN A 104 -10.17 0.78 -3.31
CA ASN A 104 -9.65 2.06 -2.81
C ASN A 104 -10.35 3.25 -3.47
N SER A 105 -10.47 3.23 -4.80
CA SER A 105 -11.14 4.31 -5.55
C SER A 105 -12.65 4.37 -5.25
N LEU A 106 -13.33 3.21 -5.19
CA LEU A 106 -14.76 3.13 -4.89
C LEU A 106 -15.07 3.60 -3.46
N THR A 107 -14.28 3.16 -2.49
CA THR A 107 -14.45 3.56 -1.09
C THR A 107 -14.17 5.04 -0.90
N GLY A 108 -13.11 5.58 -1.51
CA GLY A 108 -12.81 7.02 -1.47
C GLY A 108 -13.92 7.86 -2.10
N TRP A 109 -14.43 7.44 -3.26
CA TRP A 109 -15.58 8.08 -3.89
C TRP A 109 -16.84 8.02 -3.01
N ALA A 110 -17.17 6.85 -2.47
CA ALA A 110 -18.36 6.66 -1.64
C ALA A 110 -18.27 7.46 -0.33
N SER A 111 -17.10 7.48 0.32
CA SER A 111 -16.91 8.21 1.56
C SER A 111 -17.12 9.71 1.37
N SER A 112 -16.53 10.30 0.33
CA SER A 112 -16.67 11.73 0.05
C SER A 112 -18.05 12.09 -0.49
N ARG A 113 -18.66 11.23 -1.32
CA ARG A 113 -19.96 11.54 -1.93
C ARG A 113 -21.12 11.46 -0.95
N PHE A 114 -21.11 10.46 -0.06
CA PHE A 114 -22.20 10.24 0.90
C PHE A 114 -21.94 10.89 2.26
N GLY A 115 -20.78 11.52 2.45
CA GLY A 115 -20.41 12.11 3.74
C GLY A 115 -20.28 11.06 4.84
N TRP A 116 -19.82 9.85 4.50
CA TRP A 116 -19.58 8.81 5.52
C TRP A 116 -18.62 9.36 6.59
N PHE A 117 -18.79 8.89 7.83
CA PHE A 117 -18.00 9.36 8.98
C PHE A 117 -18.21 10.83 9.36
N GLY A 118 -19.33 11.43 8.94
CA GLY A 118 -19.72 12.79 9.32
C GLY A 118 -19.00 13.88 8.54
N MET A 119 -18.42 13.54 7.38
CA MET A 119 -17.86 14.52 6.45
C MET A 119 -18.97 15.28 5.71
N ASP A 120 -18.67 16.47 5.21
CA ASP A 120 -19.64 17.20 4.40
C ASP A 120 -19.77 16.52 3.03
N PRO A 121 -20.99 16.16 2.57
CA PRO A 121 -21.15 15.49 1.29
C PRO A 121 -20.64 16.38 0.14
N GLU A 122 -19.71 15.86 -0.65
CA GLU A 122 -19.16 16.58 -1.79
C GLU A 122 -20.26 16.77 -2.86
N ASP A 123 -20.47 18.02 -3.29
CA ASP A 123 -21.40 18.36 -4.36
C ASP A 123 -20.66 18.46 -5.70
N VAL A 124 -21.08 17.64 -6.65
CA VAL A 124 -20.41 17.49 -7.95
C VAL A 124 -21.14 18.29 -9.02
N SER A 125 -20.40 19.11 -9.77
CA SER A 125 -20.99 19.99 -10.80
C SER A 125 -21.75 19.22 -11.90
N ARG A 126 -21.41 17.95 -12.13
CA ARG A 126 -22.09 17.05 -13.08
C ARG A 126 -22.36 15.68 -12.44
N PRO A 127 -23.48 15.51 -11.72
CA PRO A 127 -23.75 14.29 -10.97
C PRO A 127 -23.90 13.05 -11.87
N LEU A 128 -24.52 13.19 -13.04
CA LEU A 128 -24.73 12.06 -13.96
C LEU A 128 -23.40 11.44 -14.41
N LEU A 129 -22.44 12.28 -14.81
CA LEU A 129 -21.13 11.80 -15.27
C LEU A 129 -20.35 11.12 -14.14
N ASN A 130 -20.46 11.66 -12.92
CA ASN A 130 -19.85 11.06 -11.73
C ASN A 130 -20.41 9.66 -11.44
N TYR A 131 -21.74 9.48 -11.48
CA TYR A 131 -22.36 8.17 -11.26
C TYR A 131 -22.04 7.16 -12.37
N ILE A 132 -21.94 7.61 -13.63
CA ILE A 132 -21.50 6.74 -14.73
C ILE A 132 -20.07 6.24 -14.48
N GLY A 133 -19.15 7.14 -14.08
CA GLY A 133 -17.77 6.78 -13.74
C GLY A 133 -17.70 5.79 -12.58
N ALA A 134 -18.46 6.03 -11.52
CA ALA A 134 -18.56 5.11 -10.39
C ALA A 134 -19.10 3.74 -10.81
N GLY A 135 -20.15 3.71 -11.64
CA GLY A 135 -20.71 2.47 -12.21
C GLY A 135 -19.68 1.68 -13.02
N LEU A 136 -18.91 2.36 -13.88
CA LEU A 136 -17.85 1.74 -14.65
C LEU A 136 -16.73 1.17 -13.76
N SER A 137 -16.39 1.86 -12.68
CA SER A 137 -15.43 1.38 -11.67
C SER A 137 -15.92 0.12 -10.95
N VAL A 138 -17.21 0.05 -10.61
CA VAL A 138 -17.82 -1.16 -10.01
C VAL A 138 -17.75 -2.34 -10.99
N ILE A 139 -18.11 -2.11 -12.25
CA ILE A 139 -18.05 -3.16 -13.29
C ILE A 139 -16.61 -3.67 -13.45
N SER A 140 -15.63 -2.76 -13.50
CA SER A 140 -14.22 -3.14 -13.58
C SER A 140 -13.78 -3.98 -12.37
N ALA A 141 -14.17 -3.60 -11.16
CA ALA A 141 -13.85 -4.35 -9.94
C ALA A 141 -14.39 -5.78 -9.98
N VAL A 142 -15.65 -5.94 -10.43
CA VAL A 142 -16.29 -7.25 -10.58
C VAL A 142 -15.55 -8.10 -11.60
N ILE A 143 -15.20 -7.54 -12.77
CA ILE A 143 -14.43 -8.25 -13.81
C ILE A 143 -13.09 -8.74 -13.23
N PHE A 144 -12.37 -7.91 -12.50
CA PHE A 144 -11.08 -8.29 -11.91
C PHE A 144 -11.19 -9.44 -10.91
N LEU A 145 -12.27 -9.55 -10.14
CA LEU A 145 -12.46 -10.70 -9.24
C LEU A 145 -12.55 -12.04 -10.00
N PHE A 146 -13.05 -12.03 -11.24
CA PHE A 146 -13.17 -13.22 -12.08
C PHE A 146 -11.90 -13.55 -12.88
N VAL A 147 -10.99 -12.60 -13.07
CA VAL A 147 -9.72 -12.81 -13.78
C VAL A 147 -8.89 -13.90 -13.09
N LYS A 148 -8.30 -14.80 -13.89
CA LYS A 148 -7.49 -15.90 -13.40
C LYS A 148 -6.22 -15.37 -12.73
N SER A 149 -5.91 -15.90 -11.55
CA SER A 149 -4.70 -15.54 -10.82
C SER A 149 -3.45 -16.16 -11.46
N GLU A 150 -2.33 -15.42 -11.43
CA GLU A 150 -1.05 -15.79 -12.05
C GLU A 150 -0.11 -16.62 -11.15
N VAL A 151 -0.56 -17.10 -9.98
CA VAL A 151 0.33 -17.84 -9.07
C VAL A 151 0.71 -19.20 -9.68
N PRO A 152 2.01 -19.53 -9.81
CA PRO A 152 2.46 -20.82 -10.34
C PRO A 152 1.86 -21.97 -9.53
N SER A 153 1.15 -22.87 -10.21
CA SER A 153 0.58 -24.07 -9.61
C SER A 153 1.70 -25.02 -9.21
N SER A 154 1.95 -25.17 -7.91
CA SER A 154 2.69 -26.32 -7.38
C SER A 154 1.78 -27.56 -7.39
N THR A 155 1.48 -28.09 -8.57
CA THR A 155 0.91 -29.43 -8.71
C THR A 155 1.76 -30.22 -9.68
N SER A 156 2.35 -31.27 -9.12
CA SER A 156 3.10 -32.35 -9.73
C SER A 156 2.62 -32.71 -11.14
N SER A 157 3.48 -32.50 -12.13
CA SER A 157 3.53 -33.34 -13.32
C SER A 157 4.94 -33.92 -13.41
N LEU A 158 5.09 -35.12 -12.84
CA LEU A 158 6.07 -36.07 -13.35
C LEU A 158 5.72 -36.30 -14.82
N ASP A 159 6.47 -35.71 -15.73
CA ASP A 159 6.82 -36.31 -17.01
C ASP A 159 7.96 -35.50 -17.68
N THR A 160 9.16 -36.10 -17.55
CA THR A 160 10.23 -36.19 -18.55
C THR A 160 10.76 -34.94 -19.28
N THR A 161 11.86 -34.42 -18.71
CA THR A 161 13.15 -34.07 -19.38
C THR A 161 13.32 -32.74 -20.14
N PRO A 162 14.56 -32.19 -20.24
CA PRO A 162 14.93 -30.97 -19.50
C PRO A 162 15.56 -29.89 -20.41
N LEU A 163 15.72 -28.67 -19.91
CA LEU A 163 16.85 -27.74 -20.18
C LEU A 163 16.48 -26.31 -19.78
N LEU A 164 16.39 -26.03 -18.49
CA LEU A 164 16.94 -24.83 -17.88
C LEU A 164 17.14 -25.16 -16.39
N THR A 165 18.40 -25.27 -15.99
CA THR A 165 18.82 -25.40 -14.60
C THR A 165 18.47 -24.12 -13.86
N GLU A 166 17.21 -23.96 -13.48
CA GLU A 166 16.84 -23.09 -12.38
C GLU A 166 17.11 -23.90 -11.12
N ARG A 167 18.15 -23.48 -10.42
CA ARG A 167 18.68 -24.11 -9.22
C ARG A 167 17.53 -24.37 -8.25
N ALA A 168 17.13 -25.64 -8.16
CA ALA A 168 16.37 -26.16 -7.04
C ALA A 168 17.16 -25.82 -5.77
N ILE A 169 16.79 -24.72 -5.12
CA ILE A 169 17.28 -24.40 -3.78
C ILE A 169 16.56 -25.39 -2.89
N ASN A 170 17.36 -26.31 -2.34
CA ASN A 170 16.95 -27.32 -1.39
C ASN A 170 15.85 -26.79 -0.44
N CYS A 171 14.66 -27.38 -0.55
CA CYS A 171 13.71 -27.49 0.55
C CYS A 171 14.39 -28.29 1.67
N THR A 172 15.25 -27.64 2.44
CA THR A 172 15.77 -28.19 3.68
C THR A 172 15.66 -27.12 4.74
N GLN A 173 14.65 -27.33 5.59
CA GLN A 173 14.56 -26.83 6.96
C GLN A 173 14.41 -25.30 7.09
N THR A 174 13.17 -24.82 7.15
CA THR A 174 12.60 -24.02 8.27
C THR A 174 11.40 -23.21 7.75
N ASP A 175 10.40 -23.96 7.30
CA ASP A 175 9.25 -23.48 6.55
C ASP A 175 7.96 -23.74 7.38
N GLY A 176 8.08 -23.72 8.71
CA GLY A 176 7.05 -24.25 9.61
C GLY A 176 5.77 -23.42 9.76
N LEU A 177 5.78 -22.13 9.39
CA LEU A 177 4.62 -21.23 9.56
C LEU A 177 4.04 -20.78 8.21
N ASP A 178 4.91 -20.39 7.27
CA ASP A 178 4.52 -20.00 5.91
C ASP A 178 3.95 -21.18 5.11
N CYS A 179 4.45 -22.40 5.33
CA CYS A 179 3.93 -23.59 4.68
C CYS A 179 2.71 -24.17 5.39
N LEU A 180 2.58 -23.98 6.70
CA LEU A 180 1.43 -24.52 7.45
C LEU A 180 0.13 -23.77 7.13
N TRP A 181 0.21 -22.46 6.86
CA TRP A 181 -0.97 -21.65 6.51
C TRP A 181 -1.41 -21.86 5.05
N THR A 182 -0.45 -22.07 4.14
CA THR A 182 -0.73 -22.15 2.69
C THR A 182 -0.97 -23.58 2.20
N ASN A 183 -0.40 -24.61 2.85
CA ASN A 183 -0.50 -26.01 2.38
C ASN A 183 -1.78 -26.74 2.77
N ASN A 184 -2.57 -26.21 3.72
CA ASN A 184 -3.86 -26.81 4.10
C ASN A 184 -5.05 -26.24 3.32
N LEU A 185 -4.81 -25.26 2.44
CA LEU A 185 -5.85 -24.57 1.71
C LEU A 185 -5.81 -24.99 0.23
N SER A 186 -6.96 -25.42 -0.28
CA SER A 186 -7.17 -25.65 -1.72
C SER A 186 -6.82 -24.38 -2.51
N GLN A 187 -6.39 -24.52 -3.75
CA GLN A 187 -6.06 -23.40 -4.65
C GLN A 187 -7.21 -22.36 -4.75
N LEU A 188 -8.46 -22.82 -4.61
CA LEU A 188 -9.63 -21.95 -4.52
C LEU A 188 -9.69 -21.15 -3.21
N GLN A 189 -9.32 -21.75 -2.08
CA GLN A 189 -9.31 -21.08 -0.78
C GLN A 189 -8.21 -20.02 -0.71
N ASN A 190 -7.02 -20.30 -1.26
CA ASN A 190 -5.95 -19.30 -1.35
C ASN A 190 -6.36 -18.12 -2.25
N ARG A 191 -7.06 -18.40 -3.37
CA ARG A 191 -7.60 -17.34 -4.22
C ARG A 191 -8.66 -16.51 -3.51
N ILE A 192 -9.61 -17.14 -2.82
CA ILE A 192 -10.66 -16.44 -2.06
C ILE A 192 -10.02 -15.58 -0.96
N LEU A 193 -9.05 -16.13 -0.22
CA LEU A 193 -8.34 -15.41 0.83
C LEU A 193 -7.63 -14.17 0.26
N GLY A 194 -6.87 -14.32 -0.83
CA GLY A 194 -6.18 -13.19 -1.48
C GLY A 194 -7.15 -12.13 -1.99
N CYS A 195 -8.29 -12.52 -2.57
CA CYS A 195 -9.34 -11.58 -2.98
C CYS A 195 -9.93 -10.84 -1.78
N VAL A 196 -10.29 -11.55 -0.70
CA VAL A 196 -10.86 -10.93 0.52
C VAL A 196 -9.86 -9.96 1.15
N LEU A 197 -8.58 -10.34 1.23
CA LEU A 197 -7.52 -9.46 1.73
C LEU A 197 -7.35 -8.23 0.84
N ALA A 198 -7.35 -8.39 -0.49
CA ALA A 198 -7.24 -7.26 -1.43
C ALA A 198 -8.43 -6.29 -1.35
N VAL A 199 -9.65 -6.82 -1.22
CA VAL A 199 -10.86 -5.99 -1.02
C VAL A 199 -10.75 -5.23 0.30
N THR A 200 -10.42 -5.93 1.39
CA THR A 200 -10.31 -5.32 2.73
C THR A 200 -9.22 -4.25 2.75
N SER A 201 -8.05 -4.54 2.19
CA SER A 201 -6.93 -3.58 2.05
C SER A 201 -7.34 -2.36 1.23
N GLY A 202 -8.03 -2.57 0.10
CA GLY A 202 -8.56 -1.48 -0.73
C GLY A 202 -9.52 -0.57 0.04
N ILE A 203 -10.46 -1.13 0.80
CA ILE A 203 -11.39 -0.34 1.64
C ILE A 203 -10.61 0.46 2.69
N LEU A 204 -9.63 -0.14 3.37
CA LEU A 204 -8.81 0.55 4.36
C LEU A 204 -8.02 1.70 3.73
N TYR A 205 -7.43 1.49 2.55
CA TYR A 205 -6.75 2.56 1.81
C TYR A 205 -7.71 3.70 1.45
N GLY A 206 -8.93 3.38 1.00
CA GLY A 206 -9.93 4.40 0.67
C GLY A 206 -10.34 5.23 1.89
N CYS A 207 -10.39 4.61 3.07
CA CYS A 207 -10.69 5.26 4.33
C CYS A 207 -9.50 6.02 4.96
N SER A 208 -8.28 5.86 4.44
CA SER A 208 -7.06 6.36 5.10
C SER A 208 -7.00 7.89 5.17
N PHE A 209 -7.61 8.60 4.22
CA PHE A 209 -7.65 10.07 4.21
C PHE A 209 -8.93 10.67 4.84
N VAL A 210 -9.92 9.84 5.20
CA VAL A 210 -11.19 10.29 5.81
C VAL A 210 -10.96 11.15 7.07
N PRO A 211 -10.07 10.79 8.03
CA PRO A 211 -9.85 11.62 9.21
C PRO A 211 -9.29 13.01 8.89
N ILE A 212 -8.49 13.15 7.83
CA ILE A 212 -7.93 14.43 7.40
C ILE A 212 -9.02 15.31 6.79
N ILE A 213 -9.83 14.73 5.90
CA ILE A 213 -10.98 15.42 5.28
C ILE A 213 -11.95 15.90 6.37
N TYR A 214 -12.24 15.05 7.35
CA TYR A 214 -13.07 15.38 8.50
C TYR A 214 -12.56 16.61 9.27
N ILE A 215 -11.25 16.68 9.57
CA ILE A 215 -10.63 17.84 10.26
C ILE A 215 -10.73 19.11 9.41
N LYS A 216 -10.51 19.00 8.10
CA LYS A 216 -10.58 20.15 7.17
C LYS A 216 -11.99 20.70 7.08
N ASP A 217 -12.99 19.84 6.97
CA ASP A 217 -14.40 20.26 6.88
C ASP A 217 -14.90 20.86 8.19
N HIS A 218 -14.61 20.22 9.33
CA HIS A 218 -15.00 20.76 10.63
C HIS A 218 -14.24 22.05 10.95
N GLY A 219 -13.00 22.22 10.48
CA GLY A 219 -12.25 23.44 10.72
C GLY A 219 -12.72 24.67 9.95
N LYS A 220 -13.54 24.49 8.90
CA LYS A 220 -14.27 25.59 8.25
C LYS A 220 -15.38 26.15 9.14
N ARG A 221 -15.86 25.37 10.12
CA ARG A 221 -16.91 25.76 11.07
C ARG A 221 -16.26 26.34 12.33
N ASN A 222 -16.60 27.59 12.64
CA ASN A 222 -16.04 28.30 13.81
C ASN A 222 -16.45 27.69 15.16
N ASP A 223 -17.48 26.84 15.19
CA ASP A 223 -18.03 26.22 16.40
C ASP A 223 -17.42 24.84 16.73
N SER A 224 -16.46 24.35 15.93
CA SER A 224 -15.87 23.03 16.12
C SER A 224 -14.53 23.06 16.86
N ILE A 225 -14.15 21.94 17.48
CA ILE A 225 -12.85 21.73 18.15
C ILE A 225 -11.67 21.89 17.16
N TYR A 226 -11.95 21.83 15.86
CA TYR A 226 -10.98 21.95 14.77
C TYR A 226 -10.96 23.35 14.13
N ALA A 227 -11.66 24.34 14.70
CA ALA A 227 -11.67 25.72 14.18
C ALA A 227 -10.24 26.26 13.99
N GLY A 228 -9.96 26.81 12.80
CA GLY A 228 -8.63 27.28 12.42
C GLY A 228 -7.68 26.19 11.96
N SER A 229 -8.19 25.01 11.57
CA SER A 229 -7.38 23.99 10.90
C SER A 229 -6.95 24.45 9.49
N SER A 230 -5.72 24.13 9.12
CA SER A 230 -5.19 24.51 7.81
C SER A 230 -5.95 23.81 6.69
N GLN A 231 -6.16 24.48 5.56
CA GLN A 231 -6.77 23.84 4.39
C GLN A 231 -5.73 23.22 3.46
N TYR A 232 -4.45 23.43 3.75
CA TYR A 232 -3.35 22.89 2.98
C TYR A 232 -3.09 21.43 3.37
N ASP A 233 -3.12 20.52 2.39
CA ASP A 233 -3.03 19.08 2.66
C ASP A 233 -1.68 18.65 3.25
N LEU A 234 -0.59 19.33 2.87
CA LEU A 234 0.75 18.98 3.35
C LEU A 234 0.93 19.17 4.86
N ASP A 235 0.11 20.00 5.50
CA ASP A 235 0.18 20.25 6.95
C ASP A 235 -0.22 19.02 7.77
N TYR A 236 -1.00 18.10 7.18
CA TYR A 236 -1.47 16.88 7.82
C TYR A 236 -0.61 15.66 7.48
N VAL A 237 0.24 15.77 6.45
CA VAL A 237 1.04 14.66 5.93
C VAL A 237 1.97 14.08 7.00
N PHE A 238 2.60 14.94 7.79
CA PHE A 238 3.47 14.49 8.88
C PHE A 238 2.72 13.75 9.99
N ALA A 239 1.54 14.21 10.37
CA ALA A 239 0.70 13.52 11.34
C ALA A 239 0.24 12.16 10.80
N HIS A 240 -0.19 12.10 9.55
CA HIS A 240 -0.57 10.86 8.89
C HIS A 240 0.57 9.83 8.85
N PHE A 241 1.75 10.22 8.36
CA PHE A 241 2.90 9.33 8.26
C PHE A 241 3.49 8.95 9.63
N SER A 242 3.35 9.81 10.64
CA SER A 242 3.68 9.44 12.03
C SER A 242 2.76 8.33 12.55
N GLY A 243 1.46 8.37 12.23
CA GLY A 243 0.54 7.26 12.50
C GLY A 243 0.97 5.96 11.83
N ILE A 244 1.35 6.03 10.54
CA ILE A 244 1.87 4.88 9.78
C ILE A 244 3.08 4.25 10.48
N PHE A 245 4.07 5.07 10.85
CA PHE A 245 5.31 4.58 11.44
C PHE A 245 5.11 3.97 12.83
N VAL A 246 4.31 4.62 13.69
CA VAL A 246 3.99 4.10 15.03
C VAL A 246 3.27 2.77 14.92
N THR A 247 2.22 2.68 14.10
CA THR A 247 1.44 1.46 13.91
C THR A 247 2.31 0.35 13.30
N SER A 248 3.10 0.65 12.29
CA SER A 248 4.02 -0.34 11.69
C SER A 248 5.06 -0.84 12.68
N THR A 249 5.57 0.04 13.56
CA THR A 249 6.52 -0.35 14.61
C THR A 249 5.86 -1.24 15.65
N LEU A 250 4.62 -0.95 16.05
CA LEU A 250 3.85 -1.81 16.96
C LEU A 250 3.63 -3.20 16.36
N TYR A 251 3.29 -3.28 15.06
CA TYR A 251 3.14 -4.56 14.37
C TYR A 251 4.45 -5.34 14.27
N PHE A 252 5.55 -4.65 13.97
CA PHE A 252 6.87 -5.28 13.93
C PHE A 252 7.31 -5.78 15.31
N LEU A 253 7.09 -5.00 16.38
CA LEU A 253 7.37 -5.42 17.76
C LEU A 253 6.52 -6.62 18.17
N ALA A 254 5.22 -6.62 17.86
CA ALA A 254 4.34 -7.75 18.10
C ALA A 254 4.83 -9.01 17.36
N TYR A 255 5.23 -8.85 16.11
CA TYR A 255 5.83 -9.92 15.31
C TYR A 255 7.12 -10.46 15.94
N CYS A 256 8.05 -9.60 16.38
CA CYS A 256 9.27 -10.01 17.07
C CYS A 256 9.00 -10.78 18.38
N MET A 257 7.98 -10.37 19.13
CA MET A 257 7.55 -11.07 20.35
C MET A 257 7.00 -12.46 20.04
N ILE A 258 6.16 -12.59 19.00
CA ILE A 258 5.59 -13.88 18.57
C ILE A 258 6.68 -14.82 18.04
N MET A 259 7.63 -14.29 17.26
CA MET A 259 8.76 -15.03 16.68
C MET A 259 9.88 -15.34 17.70
N LYS A 260 9.70 -15.02 18.99
CA LYS A 260 10.68 -15.25 20.06
C LYS A 260 12.11 -14.84 19.66
N ASN A 261 12.25 -13.65 19.08
CA ASN A 261 13.52 -13.05 18.68
C ASN A 261 14.30 -13.73 17.53
N ASN A 262 13.63 -14.56 16.69
CA ASN A 262 14.14 -14.98 15.38
C ASN A 262 13.33 -14.35 14.22
N PRO A 263 13.26 -13.00 14.10
CA PRO A 263 12.57 -12.38 12.98
C PRO A 263 13.30 -12.71 11.67
N LYS A 264 12.56 -13.07 10.61
CA LYS A 264 13.12 -13.27 9.28
C LYS A 264 13.50 -11.91 8.67
N VAL A 265 14.72 -11.45 8.95
CA VAL A 265 15.25 -10.19 8.43
C VAL A 265 15.99 -10.46 7.14
N TYR A 266 15.54 -9.84 6.04
CA TYR A 266 16.18 -9.93 4.73
C TYR A 266 16.98 -8.65 4.46
N PRO A 267 18.27 -8.58 4.83
CA PRO A 267 19.08 -7.37 4.66
C PRO A 267 19.26 -6.96 3.19
N GLN A 268 19.05 -7.88 2.24
CA GLN A 268 19.06 -7.59 0.81
C GLN A 268 17.91 -6.66 0.36
N ALA A 269 16.85 -6.51 1.16
CA ALA A 269 15.76 -5.58 0.90
C ALA A 269 16.03 -4.15 1.40
N ILE A 270 17.10 -3.93 2.18
CA ILE A 270 17.43 -2.62 2.79
C ILE A 270 18.15 -1.69 1.80
N LEU A 271 18.89 -2.25 0.84
CA LEU A 271 19.64 -1.48 -0.16
C LEU A 271 18.92 -1.53 -1.50
N PRO A 272 18.67 -0.39 -2.17
CA PRO A 272 18.31 -0.43 -3.58
C PRO A 272 19.47 -1.12 -4.31
N GLY A 273 19.18 -2.23 -4.98
CA GLY A 273 20.16 -3.07 -5.65
C GLY A 273 20.98 -2.30 -6.68
N THR A 274 22.04 -1.64 -6.24
CA THR A 274 23.09 -1.02 -7.07
C THR A 274 24.18 -2.05 -7.40
N ARG A 275 23.80 -3.32 -7.56
CA ARG A 275 24.72 -4.38 -7.98
C ARG A 275 24.02 -5.43 -8.84
N THR A 276 23.71 -5.07 -10.08
CA THR A 276 23.46 -6.08 -11.14
C THR A 276 24.18 -5.74 -12.44
N TYR A 277 25.32 -5.05 -12.38
CA TYR A 277 26.31 -5.04 -13.47
C TYR A 277 27.73 -4.91 -12.90
N SER A 278 28.28 -5.99 -12.34
CA SER A 278 29.74 -6.20 -12.30
C SER A 278 30.07 -7.62 -11.88
N CYS A 279 30.69 -8.36 -12.83
CA CYS A 279 31.53 -9.56 -12.68
C CYS A 279 30.89 -10.78 -11.97
N ASN A 280 30.76 -11.98 -12.52
CA ASN A 280 31.53 -12.72 -13.52
C ASN A 280 33.05 -12.48 -13.53
N VAL A 281 33.67 -12.49 -12.34
CA VAL A 281 35.05 -12.95 -12.14
C VAL A 281 35.09 -13.63 -10.77
N GLY A 282 35.58 -14.87 -10.74
CA GLY A 282 35.41 -15.80 -9.63
C GLY A 282 36.37 -15.66 -8.44
N TYR A 283 36.28 -16.71 -7.61
CA TYR A 283 37.11 -17.05 -6.44
C TYR A 283 36.90 -16.12 -5.23
N LEU A 284 36.79 -16.56 -3.97
CA LEU A 284 37.16 -17.81 -3.29
C LEU A 284 36.43 -17.81 -1.93
N CYS A 285 36.02 -18.98 -1.44
CA CYS A 285 35.79 -19.23 -0.01
C CYS A 285 37.04 -18.85 0.80
N ILE A 286 36.88 -18.13 1.91
CA ILE A 286 37.34 -18.52 3.26
C ILE A 286 36.34 -17.96 4.26
#